data_AF-A0A8S1X1R0-F1
#
_entry.id   AF-A0A8S1X1R0-F1
#
_cell.length_a   1.000
_cell.length_b   1.000
_cell.length_c   1.000
_cell.angle_alpha   90.00
_cell.angle_beta   90.00
_cell.angle_gamma   90.00
#
_symmetry.space_group_name_H-M   'P 1'
#
loop_
_entity.id
_entity.type
_entity.pdbx_description
1 polymer ?
#
loop_
_entity_poly.entity_id
_entity_poly.type
_entity_poly.pdbx_seq_one_letter_code
_entity_poly.pdbx_strand_id
1 'polypeptide(L)'
;MADFLRDFMIGGVSAAVSKTAVAPIERVKLLLQTQDANKKILEGGAKKYNGIIDCFIRVPKEEGLSALWRGNLANVIRYFPTQALNFAFKDAYKKLFCPFDPRKEKFLFFLGNMASGGAAGATSLMVVYPLDFARTRLAADIGKKADRQFSGLQDCLRTVYKSDGFIGLYRGFGVSVLGIVVYRGVYFGTYDTAKGTIFRHPMMNNIIAKFIVAQFITGTAGVISYPLDTIRRRMMMQSGRADILYKNTLDCAVKIAKNEGSKAFFKGALSNFFRGIGASLVLVLYDEIQQFIAPGTKSAGGE
;
A
#
# COMPACT_ATOMS: atom_id res chain seq x y z
N MET A 1 -18.41 -21.41 -12.86
CA MET A 1 -18.09 -20.04 -13.37
C MET A 1 -18.96 -18.98 -12.70
N ALA A 2 -20.27 -19.21 -12.54
CA ALA A 2 -21.17 -18.28 -11.84
C ALA A 2 -20.75 -18.01 -10.38
N ASP A 3 -20.40 -19.04 -9.61
CA ASP A 3 -19.94 -18.87 -8.22
C ASP A 3 -18.63 -18.10 -8.11
N PHE A 4 -17.68 -18.37 -9.01
CA PHE A 4 -16.41 -17.64 -9.06
C PHE A 4 -16.61 -16.14 -9.36
N LEU A 5 -17.43 -15.81 -10.36
CA LEU A 5 -17.72 -14.41 -10.68
C LEU A 5 -18.45 -13.71 -9.53
N ARG A 6 -19.37 -14.40 -8.87
CA ARG A 6 -20.06 -13.90 -7.69
C ARG A 6 -19.08 -13.59 -6.56
N ASP A 7 -18.23 -14.53 -6.18
CA ASP A 7 -17.26 -14.36 -5.10
C ASP A 7 -16.23 -13.28 -5.43
N PHE A 8 -15.76 -13.23 -6.67
CA PHE A 8 -14.85 -12.20 -7.16
C PHE A 8 -15.46 -10.79 -7.07
N MET A 9 -16.74 -10.65 -7.43
CA MET A 9 -17.46 -9.38 -7.36
C MET A 9 -17.76 -8.97 -5.92
N ILE A 10 -18.15 -9.91 -5.05
CA ILE A 10 -18.37 -9.65 -3.61
C ILE A 10 -17.07 -9.18 -2.96
N GLY A 11 -15.95 -9.88 -3.21
CA GLY A 11 -14.63 -9.45 -2.73
C GLY A 11 -14.22 -8.09 -3.29
N GLY A 12 -14.54 -7.81 -4.55
CA GLY A 12 -14.36 -6.49 -5.18
C GLY A 12 -15.10 -5.36 -4.48
N VAL A 13 -16.39 -5.56 -4.16
CA VAL A 13 -17.22 -4.58 -3.45
C VAL A 13 -16.74 -4.39 -2.01
N SER A 14 -16.48 -5.47 -1.27
CA SER A 14 -15.94 -5.42 0.10
C SER A 14 -14.64 -4.62 0.14
N ALA A 15 -13.72 -4.92 -0.78
CA ALA A 15 -12.46 -4.20 -0.89
C ALA A 15 -12.65 -2.73 -1.29
N ALA A 16 -13.61 -2.43 -2.17
CA ALA A 16 -13.94 -1.06 -2.55
C ALA A 16 -14.45 -0.24 -1.36
N VAL A 17 -15.34 -0.82 -0.55
CA VAL A 17 -15.87 -0.20 0.68
C VAL A 17 -14.75 0.05 1.68
N SER A 18 -13.96 -0.98 2.01
CA SER A 18 -12.84 -0.85 2.95
C SER A 18 -11.83 0.21 2.51
N LYS A 19 -11.42 0.16 1.24
CA LYS A 19 -10.49 1.14 0.66
C LYS A 19 -11.02 2.56 0.65
N THR A 20 -12.32 2.73 0.42
CA THR A 20 -12.97 4.05 0.40
C THR A 20 -13.11 4.60 1.82
N ALA A 21 -13.42 3.76 2.81
CA ALA A 21 -13.49 4.17 4.21
C ALA A 21 -12.13 4.69 4.73
N VAL A 22 -11.02 4.04 4.35
CA VAL A 22 -9.67 4.45 4.78
C VAL A 22 -8.96 5.42 3.83
N ALA A 23 -9.59 5.80 2.71
CA ALA A 23 -8.98 6.70 1.74
C ALA A 23 -8.54 8.06 2.34
N PRO A 24 -9.28 8.70 3.28
CA PRO A 24 -8.85 9.95 3.90
C PRO A 24 -7.51 9.84 4.64
N ILE A 25 -7.37 8.85 5.53
CA ILE A 25 -6.11 8.64 6.29
C ILE A 25 -4.98 8.19 5.37
N GLU A 26 -5.29 7.45 4.30
CA GLU A 26 -4.31 7.08 3.30
C GLU A 26 -3.82 8.27 2.46
N ARG A 27 -4.69 9.24 2.14
CA ARG A 27 -4.25 10.48 1.50
C ARG A 27 -3.35 11.28 2.43
N VAL A 28 -3.71 11.41 3.71
CA VAL A 28 -2.86 12.09 4.72
C VAL A 28 -1.47 11.44 4.82
N LYS A 29 -1.41 10.09 4.84
CA LYS A 29 -0.14 9.35 4.76
C LYS A 29 0.68 9.80 3.55
N LEU A 30 0.10 9.76 2.36
CA LEU A 30 0.81 10.04 1.11
C LEU A 30 1.27 11.50 1.02
N LEU A 31 0.46 12.46 1.48
CA LEU A 31 0.85 13.87 1.56
C LEU A 31 2.05 14.06 2.48
N LEU A 32 2.01 13.52 3.71
CA LEU A 32 3.12 13.64 4.65
C LEU A 32 4.40 12.96 4.15
N GLN A 33 4.26 11.82 3.48
CA GLN A 33 5.38 11.01 2.97
C GLN A 33 6.05 11.62 1.73
N THR A 34 5.30 12.36 0.90
CA THR A 34 5.79 12.86 -0.40
C THR A 34 5.97 14.37 -0.48
N GLN A 35 5.55 15.15 0.53
CA GLN A 35 5.55 16.62 0.51
C GLN A 35 6.90 17.27 0.14
N ASP A 36 8.03 16.76 0.63
CA ASP A 36 9.36 17.31 0.27
C ASP A 36 9.81 17.02 -1.18
N ALA A 37 9.04 16.24 -1.94
CA ALA A 37 9.22 15.99 -3.37
C ALA A 37 8.04 16.54 -4.19
N ASN A 38 7.08 17.20 -3.53
CA ASN A 38 5.95 17.83 -4.20
C ASN A 38 6.40 19.12 -4.88
N LYS A 39 6.11 19.26 -6.17
CA LYS A 39 6.52 20.39 -6.99
C LYS A 39 6.03 21.73 -6.43
N LYS A 40 4.74 21.85 -6.10
CA LYS A 40 4.15 23.09 -5.57
C LYS A 40 4.73 23.51 -4.22
N ILE A 41 5.04 22.54 -3.36
CA ILE A 41 5.65 22.84 -2.06
C ILE A 41 7.10 23.33 -2.25
N LEU A 42 7.86 22.69 -3.14
CA LEU A 42 9.24 23.08 -3.45
C LEU A 42 9.34 24.45 -4.12
N GLU A 43 8.37 24.80 -4.98
CA GLU A 43 8.29 26.10 -5.65
C GLU A 43 7.68 27.21 -4.78
N GLY A 44 7.36 26.93 -3.51
CA GLY A 44 6.80 27.90 -2.57
C GLY A 44 5.30 28.18 -2.74
N GLY A 45 4.62 27.50 -3.67
CA GLY A 45 3.18 27.63 -3.93
C GLY A 45 2.28 26.95 -2.89
N ALA A 46 2.82 26.14 -1.97
CA ALA A 46 2.08 25.55 -0.86
C ALA A 46 2.97 25.32 0.37
N LYS A 47 2.40 25.49 1.57
CA LYS A 47 3.12 25.22 2.84
C LYS A 47 3.15 23.72 3.16
N LYS A 48 4.29 23.23 3.66
CA LYS A 48 4.42 21.87 4.23
C LYS A 48 3.37 21.62 5.31
N TYR A 49 2.98 20.37 5.47
CA TYR A 49 2.07 19.95 6.54
C TYR A 49 2.86 19.59 7.80
N ASN A 50 2.39 20.08 8.95
CA ASN A 50 3.04 19.87 10.23
C ASN A 50 2.75 18.50 10.84
N GLY A 51 1.72 17.81 10.36
CA GLY A 51 1.35 16.49 10.87
C GLY A 51 -0.03 16.03 10.41
N ILE A 52 -0.50 14.94 10.99
CA ILE A 52 -1.76 14.27 10.62
C ILE A 52 -2.96 15.21 10.82
N ILE A 53 -3.06 15.85 11.98
CA ILE A 53 -4.15 16.76 12.34
C ILE A 53 -4.13 17.98 11.41
N ASP A 54 -2.95 18.55 11.16
CA ASP A 54 -2.78 19.67 10.24
C ASP A 54 -3.27 19.33 8.82
N CYS A 55 -2.92 18.15 8.29
CA CYS A 55 -3.46 17.67 7.02
C CYS A 55 -4.99 17.56 7.03
N PHE A 56 -5.58 16.95 8.06
CA PHE A 56 -7.04 16.78 8.14
C PHE A 56 -7.81 18.09 8.26
N ILE A 57 -7.20 19.13 8.85
CA ILE A 57 -7.81 20.46 8.95
C ILE A 57 -7.62 21.23 7.63
N ARG A 58 -6.39 21.23 7.09
CA ARG A 58 -6.04 22.07 5.94
C ARG A 58 -6.59 21.53 4.63
N VAL A 59 -6.55 20.22 4.39
CA VAL A 59 -7.02 19.66 3.11
C VAL A 59 -8.49 20.01 2.81
N PRO A 60 -9.46 19.82 3.71
CA PRO A 60 -10.84 20.22 3.46
C PRO A 60 -11.01 21.74 3.28
N LYS A 61 -10.26 22.55 4.04
CA LYS A 61 -10.30 24.02 3.94
C LYS A 61 -9.69 24.55 2.63
N GLU A 62 -8.57 23.98 2.21
CA GLU A 62 -7.79 24.42 1.05
C GLU A 62 -8.28 23.80 -0.26
N GLU A 63 -8.90 22.61 -0.25
CA GLU A 63 -9.27 21.90 -1.49
C GLU A 63 -10.73 21.41 -1.54
N GLY A 64 -11.46 21.47 -0.43
CA GLY A 64 -12.79 20.90 -0.26
C GLY A 64 -12.77 19.48 0.32
N LEU A 65 -13.86 19.09 0.99
CA LEU A 65 -13.96 17.83 1.74
C LEU A 65 -13.71 16.58 0.88
N SER A 66 -14.26 16.55 -0.33
CA SER A 66 -14.10 15.43 -1.26
C SER A 66 -12.66 15.19 -1.69
N ALA A 67 -11.77 16.18 -1.51
CA ALA A 67 -10.36 16.04 -1.83
C ALA A 67 -9.70 14.93 -1.00
N LEU A 68 -10.19 14.60 0.20
CA LEU A 68 -9.65 13.49 1.02
C LEU A 68 -9.67 12.14 0.28
N TRP A 69 -10.54 11.95 -0.71
CA TRP A 69 -10.64 10.73 -1.54
C TRP A 69 -9.88 10.82 -2.87
N ARG A 70 -9.07 11.86 -3.08
CA ARG A 70 -8.34 12.05 -4.33
C ARG A 70 -7.39 10.88 -4.60
N GLY A 71 -7.54 10.25 -5.77
CA GLY A 71 -6.80 9.05 -6.17
C GLY A 71 -7.44 7.72 -5.75
N ASN A 72 -8.55 7.71 -4.99
CA ASN A 72 -9.18 6.47 -4.52
C ASN A 72 -9.72 5.59 -5.66
N LEU A 73 -10.15 6.18 -6.78
CA LEU A 73 -10.59 5.42 -7.96
C LEU A 73 -9.52 4.41 -8.43
N ALA A 74 -8.26 4.86 -8.52
CA ALA A 74 -7.15 3.98 -8.88
C ALA A 74 -6.96 2.85 -7.85
N ASN A 75 -7.18 3.12 -6.57
CA ASN A 75 -7.10 2.12 -5.52
C ASN A 75 -8.18 1.04 -5.63
N VAL A 76 -9.42 1.43 -5.94
CA VAL A 76 -10.55 0.52 -6.12
C VAL A 76 -10.31 -0.34 -7.36
N ILE A 77 -10.04 0.27 -8.52
CA ILE A 77 -9.79 -0.44 -9.78
C ILE A 77 -8.63 -1.42 -9.63
N ARG A 78 -7.56 -1.04 -8.94
CA ARG A 78 -6.37 -1.88 -8.73
C ARG A 78 -6.68 -3.23 -8.07
N TYR A 79 -7.76 -3.34 -7.28
CA TYR A 79 -8.11 -4.59 -6.61
C TYR A 79 -8.33 -5.72 -7.63
N PHE A 80 -9.14 -5.49 -8.66
CA PHE A 80 -9.54 -6.50 -9.63
C PHE A 80 -8.37 -7.17 -10.37
N PRO A 81 -7.45 -6.44 -11.04
CA PRO A 81 -6.31 -7.07 -11.70
C PRO A 81 -5.33 -7.68 -10.70
N THR A 82 -5.19 -7.11 -9.50
CA THR A 82 -4.34 -7.72 -8.46
C THR A 82 -4.89 -9.08 -8.05
N GLN A 83 -6.20 -9.20 -7.84
CA GLN A 83 -6.80 -10.47 -7.46
C GLN A 83 -6.80 -11.47 -8.60
N ALA A 84 -7.08 -11.06 -9.83
CA ALA A 84 -6.98 -11.94 -10.99
C ALA A 84 -5.57 -12.56 -11.11
N LEU A 85 -4.51 -11.76 -10.89
CA LEU A 85 -3.13 -12.24 -10.92
C LEU A 85 -2.78 -13.11 -9.72
N ASN A 86 -3.30 -12.80 -8.53
CA ASN A 86 -3.16 -13.66 -7.36
C ASN A 86 -3.77 -15.04 -7.63
N PHE A 87 -5.02 -15.09 -8.13
CA PHE A 87 -5.69 -16.34 -8.47
C PHE A 87 -4.92 -17.13 -9.55
N ALA A 88 -4.37 -16.44 -10.55
CA ALA A 88 -3.64 -17.10 -11.63
C ALA A 88 -2.27 -17.67 -11.20
N PHE A 89 -1.53 -16.96 -10.33
CA PHE A 89 -0.10 -17.23 -10.14
C PHE A 89 0.33 -17.58 -8.70
N LYS A 90 -0.48 -17.32 -7.67
CA LYS A 90 -0.09 -17.55 -6.26
C LYS A 90 0.33 -19.00 -6.02
N ASP A 91 -0.46 -19.97 -6.49
CA ASP A 91 -0.18 -21.38 -6.29
C ASP A 91 0.99 -21.88 -7.14
N ALA A 92 1.13 -21.38 -8.37
CA ALA A 92 2.25 -21.71 -9.24
C ALA A 92 3.58 -21.28 -8.59
N TYR A 93 3.65 -20.05 -8.08
CA TYR A 93 4.85 -19.57 -7.38
C TYR A 93 5.09 -20.27 -6.06
N LYS A 94 4.05 -20.66 -5.32
CA LYS A 94 4.22 -21.41 -4.08
C LYS A 94 4.78 -22.80 -4.35
N LYS A 95 4.28 -23.51 -5.37
CA LYS A 95 4.79 -24.81 -5.80
C LYS A 95 6.23 -24.73 -6.31
N LEU A 96 6.56 -23.69 -7.08
CA LEU A 96 7.89 -23.53 -7.66
C LEU A 96 8.95 -23.15 -6.63
N PHE A 97 8.66 -22.20 -5.74
CA PHE A 97 9.65 -21.61 -4.85
C PHE A 97 9.60 -22.14 -3.41
N CYS A 98 8.51 -22.79 -2.99
CA CYS A 98 8.34 -23.28 -1.63
C CYS A 98 7.90 -24.76 -1.57
N PRO A 99 8.69 -25.71 -2.13
CA PRO A 99 8.41 -27.14 -2.03
C PRO A 99 8.76 -27.74 -0.65
N PHE A 100 9.32 -26.96 0.26
CA PHE A 100 9.91 -27.42 1.52
C PHE A 100 8.86 -27.71 2.60
N ASP A 101 9.18 -28.66 3.50
CA ASP A 101 8.30 -28.98 4.63
C ASP A 101 8.47 -27.94 5.77
N PRO A 102 7.39 -27.24 6.19
CA PRO A 102 7.47 -26.23 7.25
C PRO A 102 7.88 -26.77 8.62
N ARG A 103 7.78 -28.07 8.88
CA ARG A 103 8.14 -28.70 10.16
C ARG A 103 9.60 -29.14 10.19
N LYS A 104 10.12 -29.61 9.06
CA LYS A 104 11.47 -30.19 8.94
C LYS A 104 12.50 -29.14 8.48
N GLU A 105 12.13 -28.31 7.52
CA GLU A 105 13.06 -27.42 6.80
C GLU A 105 12.67 -25.94 6.99
N LYS A 106 12.53 -25.52 8.25
CA LYS A 106 11.99 -24.19 8.62
C LYS A 106 12.65 -23.02 7.88
N PHE A 107 13.98 -23.03 7.78
CA PHE A 107 14.72 -21.94 7.12
C PHE A 107 14.51 -21.91 5.60
N LEU A 108 14.54 -23.07 4.93
CA LEU A 108 14.29 -23.18 3.49
C LEU A 108 12.82 -22.86 3.17
N PHE A 109 11.87 -23.31 4.00
CA PHE A 109 10.47 -22.92 3.90
C PHE A 109 10.28 -21.41 4.04
N PHE A 110 10.97 -20.77 4.99
CA PHE A 110 10.94 -19.31 5.16
C PHE A 110 11.47 -18.59 3.91
N LEU A 111 12.65 -18.97 3.42
CA LEU A 111 13.22 -18.41 2.19
C LEU A 111 12.34 -18.66 0.96
N GLY A 112 11.77 -19.85 0.84
CA GLY A 112 10.87 -20.22 -0.25
C GLY A 112 9.58 -19.39 -0.25
N ASN A 113 9.01 -19.10 0.92
CA ASN A 113 7.86 -18.19 1.03
C ASN A 113 8.21 -16.74 0.69
N MET A 114 9.40 -16.27 1.07
CA MET A 114 9.89 -14.95 0.69
C MET A 114 10.08 -14.85 -0.83
N ALA A 115 10.73 -15.84 -1.45
CA ALA A 115 10.95 -15.90 -2.90
C ALA A 115 9.62 -16.00 -3.66
N SER A 116 8.73 -16.91 -3.25
CA SER A 116 7.39 -17.07 -3.80
C SER A 116 6.61 -15.76 -3.74
N GLY A 117 6.65 -15.09 -2.60
CA GLY A 117 5.96 -13.83 -2.41
C GLY A 117 6.56 -12.64 -3.13
N GLY A 118 7.88 -12.57 -3.21
CA GLY A 118 8.60 -11.58 -4.00
C GLY A 118 8.26 -11.73 -5.48
N ALA A 119 8.30 -12.96 -6.02
CA ALA A 119 7.96 -13.27 -7.40
C ALA A 119 6.50 -12.95 -7.72
N ALA A 120 5.55 -13.44 -6.92
CA ALA A 120 4.13 -13.15 -7.09
C ALA A 120 3.84 -11.64 -7.02
N GLY A 121 4.51 -10.94 -6.08
CA GLY A 121 4.41 -9.49 -5.94
C GLY A 121 4.96 -8.74 -7.16
N ALA A 122 6.13 -9.14 -7.67
CA ALA A 122 6.75 -8.54 -8.85
C ALA A 122 5.88 -8.70 -10.10
N THR A 123 5.37 -9.91 -10.35
CA THR A 123 4.47 -10.20 -11.48
C THR A 123 3.17 -9.41 -11.38
N SER A 124 2.59 -9.32 -10.18
CA SER A 124 1.41 -8.47 -9.96
C SER A 124 1.72 -7.02 -10.29
N LEU A 125 2.85 -6.50 -9.79
CA LEU A 125 3.28 -5.13 -10.04
C LEU A 125 3.56 -4.88 -11.54
N MET A 126 4.05 -5.84 -12.32
CA MET A 126 4.23 -5.65 -13.78
C MET A 126 2.95 -5.21 -14.50
N VAL A 127 1.78 -5.53 -13.95
CA VAL A 127 0.49 -5.11 -14.51
C VAL A 127 -0.08 -3.92 -13.75
N VAL A 128 -0.04 -3.95 -12.41
CA VAL A 128 -0.80 -2.99 -11.58
C VAL A 128 0.00 -1.76 -11.15
N TYR A 129 1.31 -1.71 -11.40
CA TYR A 129 2.16 -0.58 -10.97
C TYR A 129 1.70 0.78 -11.50
N PRO A 130 1.25 0.93 -12.77
CA PRO A 130 0.76 2.21 -13.25
C PRO A 130 -0.42 2.74 -12.42
N LEU A 131 -1.31 1.87 -11.93
CA LEU A 131 -2.42 2.26 -11.06
C LEU A 131 -1.92 2.71 -9.68
N ASP A 132 -0.92 2.02 -9.11
CA ASP A 132 -0.25 2.44 -7.87
C ASP A 132 0.45 3.80 -8.01
N PHE A 133 1.11 4.00 -9.16
CA PHE A 133 1.78 5.25 -9.51
C PHE A 133 0.77 6.39 -9.59
N ALA A 134 -0.27 6.25 -10.41
CA ALA A 134 -1.27 7.29 -10.60
C ALA A 134 -2.03 7.60 -9.32
N ARG A 135 -2.33 6.58 -8.51
CA ARG A 135 -2.88 6.76 -7.16
C ARG A 135 -1.99 7.68 -6.32
N THR A 136 -0.69 7.40 -6.27
CA THR A 136 0.28 8.16 -5.47
C THR A 136 0.34 9.60 -5.94
N ARG A 137 0.43 9.81 -7.25
CA ARG A 137 0.52 11.14 -7.86
C ARG A 137 -0.74 11.96 -7.65
N LEU A 138 -1.91 11.36 -7.79
CA LEU A 138 -3.18 12.04 -7.53
C LEU A 138 -3.35 12.38 -6.05
N ALA A 139 -3.00 11.47 -5.14
CA ALA A 139 -3.10 11.71 -3.71
C ALA A 139 -2.14 12.81 -3.23
N ALA A 140 -0.94 12.85 -3.80
CA ALA A 140 0.08 13.86 -3.53
C ALA A 140 -0.18 15.20 -4.21
N ASP A 141 -1.07 15.26 -5.22
CA ASP A 141 -1.43 16.51 -5.90
C ASP A 141 -2.30 17.39 -4.98
N ILE A 142 -1.88 18.66 -4.86
CA ILE A 142 -2.45 19.65 -3.95
C ILE A 142 -2.95 20.81 -4.80
N GLY A 143 -4.15 21.30 -4.49
CA GLY A 143 -4.72 22.50 -5.12
C GLY A 143 -6.17 22.30 -5.57
N LYS A 144 -6.77 23.41 -6.02
CA LYS A 144 -8.17 23.43 -6.49
C LYS A 144 -8.23 23.33 -8.00
N LYS A 145 -9.17 22.55 -8.53
CA LYS A 145 -9.56 22.45 -9.96
C LYS A 145 -8.44 22.82 -10.97
N ALA A 146 -8.36 24.09 -11.38
CA ALA A 146 -7.43 24.59 -12.40
C ALA A 146 -5.94 24.52 -12.00
N ASP A 147 -5.64 24.61 -10.71
CA ASP A 147 -4.27 24.55 -10.22
C ASP A 147 -3.74 23.11 -10.11
N ARG A 148 -4.59 22.09 -10.27
CA ARG A 148 -4.19 20.69 -10.06
C ARG A 148 -3.23 20.23 -11.16
N GLN A 149 -2.22 19.45 -10.78
CA GLN A 149 -1.30 18.86 -11.75
C GLN A 149 -2.02 17.87 -12.67
N PHE A 150 -3.03 17.16 -12.15
CA PHE A 150 -3.77 16.16 -12.91
C PHE A 150 -5.28 16.30 -12.71
N SER A 151 -6.07 16.14 -13.76
CA SER A 151 -7.54 16.10 -13.64
C SER A 151 -8.05 14.77 -13.07
N GLY A 152 -7.38 13.65 -13.38
CA GLY A 152 -7.77 12.32 -12.92
C GLY A 152 -6.78 11.21 -13.28
N LEU A 153 -7.21 9.95 -13.15
CA LEU A 153 -6.38 8.75 -13.38
C LEU A 153 -5.83 8.69 -14.81
N GLN A 154 -6.72 8.81 -15.81
CA GLN A 154 -6.35 8.73 -17.22
C GLN A 154 -5.40 9.86 -17.61
N ASP A 155 -5.68 11.08 -17.16
CA ASP A 155 -4.83 12.24 -17.42
C ASP A 155 -3.45 12.11 -16.77
N CYS A 156 -3.38 11.62 -15.52
CA CYS A 156 -2.11 11.34 -14.86
C CYS A 156 -1.25 10.33 -15.65
N LEU A 157 -1.85 9.21 -16.05
CA LEU A 157 -1.14 8.19 -16.83
C LEU A 157 -0.71 8.73 -18.20
N ARG A 158 -1.61 9.42 -18.92
CA ARG A 158 -1.34 9.95 -20.25
C ARG A 158 -0.26 11.03 -20.22
N THR A 159 -0.34 11.96 -19.28
CA THR A 159 0.61 13.07 -19.15
C THR A 159 2.00 12.57 -18.81
N VAL A 160 2.13 11.63 -17.87
CA VAL A 160 3.44 11.05 -17.53
C VAL A 160 3.98 10.14 -18.63
N TYR A 161 3.12 9.38 -19.31
CA TYR A 161 3.54 8.57 -20.44
C TYR A 161 4.09 9.44 -21.59
N LYS A 162 3.46 10.58 -21.87
CA LYS A 162 3.95 11.52 -22.89
C LYS A 162 5.29 12.16 -22.52
N SER A 163 5.56 12.40 -21.24
CA SER A 163 6.80 13.07 -20.81
C SER A 163 7.97 12.10 -20.62
N ASP A 164 7.74 10.95 -19.98
CA ASP A 164 8.78 10.04 -19.48
C ASP A 164 8.64 8.61 -20.05
N GLY A 165 7.65 8.37 -20.91
CA GLY A 165 7.37 7.04 -21.46
C GLY A 165 6.98 5.99 -20.41
N PHE A 166 7.20 4.72 -20.76
CA PHE A 166 6.94 3.59 -19.86
C PHE A 166 7.78 3.64 -18.59
N ILE A 167 9.05 4.04 -18.68
CA ILE A 167 9.96 4.11 -17.53
C ILE A 167 9.41 5.09 -16.47
N GLY A 168 8.79 6.19 -16.89
CA GLY A 168 8.12 7.14 -16.00
C GLY A 168 7.04 6.51 -15.12
N LEU A 169 6.23 5.61 -15.68
CA LEU A 169 5.14 4.95 -14.96
C LEU A 169 5.62 3.88 -13.98
N TYR A 170 6.83 3.32 -14.19
CA TYR A 170 7.43 2.25 -13.37
C TYR A 170 8.57 2.73 -12.47
N ARG A 171 8.78 4.05 -12.33
CA ARG A 171 9.81 4.58 -11.42
C ARG A 171 9.58 4.10 -9.99
N GLY A 172 10.60 3.47 -9.43
CA GLY A 172 10.57 2.88 -8.10
C GLY A 172 10.15 1.40 -8.07
N PHE A 173 9.98 0.74 -9.23
CA PHE A 173 9.60 -0.68 -9.29
C PHE A 173 10.53 -1.59 -8.49
N GLY A 174 11.85 -1.48 -8.69
CA GLY A 174 12.84 -2.32 -8.00
C GLY A 174 12.77 -2.22 -6.47
N VAL A 175 12.73 -0.99 -5.93
CA VAL A 175 12.60 -0.78 -4.47
C VAL A 175 11.23 -1.25 -3.94
N SER A 176 10.21 -1.30 -4.79
CA SER A 176 8.90 -1.84 -4.42
C SER A 176 8.94 -3.35 -4.23
N VAL A 177 9.61 -4.07 -5.14
CA VAL A 177 9.81 -5.52 -5.04
C VAL A 177 10.64 -5.86 -3.80
N LEU A 178 11.76 -5.14 -3.58
CA LEU A 178 12.56 -5.29 -2.36
C LEU A 178 11.72 -5.03 -1.10
N GLY A 179 10.87 -4.00 -1.11
CA GLY A 179 9.95 -3.71 -0.02
C GLY A 179 8.99 -4.85 0.28
N ILE A 180 8.45 -5.54 -0.75
CA ILE A 180 7.58 -6.71 -0.57
C ILE A 180 8.35 -7.86 0.09
N VAL A 181 9.58 -8.13 -0.36
CA VAL A 181 10.41 -9.21 0.21
C VAL A 181 10.71 -8.93 1.68
N VAL A 182 11.17 -7.72 2.01
CA VAL A 182 11.45 -7.32 3.40
C VAL A 182 10.18 -7.38 4.26
N TYR A 183 9.06 -6.82 3.79
CA TYR A 183 7.79 -6.87 4.52
C TYR A 183 7.37 -8.31 4.81
N ARG A 184 7.42 -9.21 3.82
CA ARG A 184 7.03 -10.61 4.00
C ARG A 184 7.98 -11.36 4.93
N GLY A 185 9.29 -11.15 4.81
CA GLY A 185 10.28 -11.77 5.70
C GLY A 185 10.02 -11.41 7.15
N VAL A 186 9.81 -10.12 7.44
CA VAL A 186 9.48 -9.66 8.80
C VAL A 186 8.13 -10.20 9.25
N TYR A 187 7.11 -10.14 8.39
CA TYR A 187 5.76 -10.61 8.72
C TYR A 187 5.76 -12.09 9.11
N PHE A 188 6.32 -12.97 8.27
CA PHE A 188 6.38 -14.41 8.55
C PHE A 188 7.29 -14.72 9.74
N GLY A 189 8.45 -14.08 9.86
CA GLY A 189 9.35 -14.31 10.99
C GLY A 189 8.71 -13.92 12.33
N THR A 190 8.01 -12.78 12.37
CA THR A 190 7.29 -12.33 13.59
C THR A 190 6.09 -13.23 13.87
N TYR A 191 5.37 -13.66 12.84
CA TYR A 191 4.21 -14.55 12.97
C TYR A 191 4.58 -15.95 13.45
N ASP A 192 5.66 -16.54 12.94
CA ASP A 192 6.16 -17.85 13.39
C ASP A 192 6.65 -17.78 14.84
N THR A 193 7.30 -16.68 15.22
CA THR A 193 7.67 -16.42 16.62
C THR A 193 6.43 -16.33 17.51
N ALA A 194 5.42 -15.56 17.10
CA ALA A 194 4.16 -15.42 17.84
C ALA A 194 3.40 -16.75 17.97
N LYS A 195 3.43 -17.60 16.93
CA LYS A 195 2.91 -18.97 16.97
C LYS A 195 3.63 -19.84 18.00
N GLY A 196 4.96 -19.71 18.08
CA GLY A 196 5.80 -20.49 18.98
C GLY A 196 5.66 -20.10 20.45
N THR A 197 5.37 -18.83 20.76
CA THR A 197 5.38 -18.30 22.13
C THR A 197 4.00 -17.89 22.61
N ILE A 198 3.36 -16.96 21.91
CA ILE A 198 2.15 -16.26 22.36
C ILE A 198 0.89 -17.08 22.10
N PHE A 199 0.76 -17.70 20.92
CA PHE A 199 -0.47 -18.43 20.52
C PHE A 199 -0.71 -19.73 21.28
N ARG A 200 0.26 -20.19 22.08
CA ARG A 200 0.11 -21.33 22.99
C ARG A 200 -0.53 -20.95 24.31
N HIS A 201 -0.67 -19.65 24.60
CA HIS A 201 -1.25 -19.17 25.84
C HIS A 201 -2.80 -19.21 25.79
N PRO A 202 -3.49 -19.64 26.87
CA PRO A 202 -4.96 -19.74 26.89
C PRO A 202 -5.71 -18.44 26.53
N MET A 203 -5.11 -17.28 26.82
CA MET A 203 -5.67 -15.96 26.47
C MET A 203 -5.84 -15.74 24.95
N MET A 204 -5.12 -16.51 24.12
CA MET A 204 -5.21 -16.42 22.67
C MET A 204 -6.41 -17.16 22.06
N ASN A 205 -7.29 -17.75 22.88
CA ASN A 205 -8.58 -18.26 22.41
C ASN A 205 -9.56 -17.13 22.05
N ASN A 206 -9.33 -15.90 22.55
CA ASN A 206 -10.15 -14.74 22.25
C ASN A 206 -9.79 -14.12 20.88
N ILE A 207 -10.80 -13.85 20.05
CA ILE A 207 -10.67 -13.19 18.75
C ILE A 207 -10.00 -11.81 18.85
N ILE A 208 -10.27 -11.06 19.91
CA ILE A 208 -9.67 -9.74 20.17
C ILE A 208 -8.17 -9.88 20.39
N ALA A 209 -7.74 -10.87 21.18
CA ALA A 209 -6.32 -11.12 21.42
C ALA A 209 -5.59 -11.50 20.12
N LYS A 210 -6.19 -12.38 19.30
CA LYS A 210 -5.66 -12.73 17.97
C LYS A 210 -5.56 -11.51 17.05
N PHE A 211 -6.58 -10.64 17.07
CA PHE A 211 -6.59 -9.41 16.30
C PHE A 211 -5.46 -8.46 16.72
N ILE A 212 -5.27 -8.23 18.02
CA ILE A 212 -4.20 -7.36 18.54
C ILE A 212 -2.82 -7.88 18.10
N VAL A 213 -2.56 -9.18 18.24
CA VAL A 213 -1.28 -9.77 17.82
C VAL A 213 -1.10 -9.65 16.29
N ALA A 214 -2.16 -9.87 15.51
CA ALA A 214 -2.10 -9.69 14.05
C ALA A 214 -1.79 -8.23 13.65
N GLN A 215 -2.36 -7.25 14.35
CA GLN A 215 -2.05 -5.84 14.14
C GLN A 215 -0.61 -5.51 14.55
N PHE A 216 -0.10 -6.09 15.63
CA PHE A 216 1.30 -5.90 16.05
C PHE A 216 2.28 -6.45 15.01
N ILE A 217 2.05 -7.67 14.51
CA ILE A 217 2.86 -8.29 13.45
C ILE A 217 2.85 -7.43 12.19
N THR A 218 1.66 -7.01 11.75
CA THR A 218 1.47 -6.17 10.56
C THR A 218 2.12 -4.80 10.73
N GLY A 219 1.99 -4.20 11.91
CA GLY A 219 2.59 -2.92 12.27
C GLY A 219 4.12 -2.99 12.24
N THR A 220 4.72 -3.99 12.88
CA THR A 220 6.17 -4.20 12.92
C THR A 220 6.74 -4.42 11.52
N ALA A 221 6.13 -5.30 10.72
CA ALA A 221 6.52 -5.49 9.31
C ALA A 221 6.38 -4.21 8.50
N GLY A 222 5.30 -3.46 8.72
CA GLY A 222 5.03 -2.19 8.08
C GLY A 222 6.07 -1.12 8.40
N VAL A 223 6.50 -1.01 9.67
CA VAL A 223 7.51 -0.04 10.12
C VAL A 223 8.89 -0.40 9.57
N ILE A 224 9.31 -1.66 9.65
CA ILE A 224 10.64 -2.09 9.18
C ILE A 224 10.79 -1.91 7.67
N SER A 225 9.74 -2.21 6.89
CA SER A 225 9.74 -2.01 5.44
C SER A 225 9.44 -0.57 4.99
N TYR A 226 9.05 0.31 5.92
CA TYR A 226 8.56 1.66 5.60
C TYR A 226 9.58 2.56 4.87
N PRO A 227 10.89 2.54 5.19
CA PRO A 227 11.88 3.31 4.44
C PRO A 227 11.87 3.03 2.94
N LEU A 228 11.64 1.76 2.55
CA LEU A 228 11.56 1.33 1.15
C LEU A 228 10.28 1.85 0.48
N ASP A 229 9.15 1.89 1.20
CA ASP A 229 7.91 2.54 0.70
C ASP A 229 8.13 4.05 0.53
N THR A 230 8.81 4.72 1.46
CA THR A 230 9.11 6.15 1.31
C THR A 230 9.99 6.42 0.09
N ILE A 231 11.08 5.67 -0.11
CA ILE A 231 11.91 5.81 -1.31
C ILE A 231 11.10 5.52 -2.57
N ARG A 232 10.26 4.47 -2.57
CA ARG A 232 9.33 4.17 -3.68
C ARG A 232 8.47 5.38 -4.03
N ARG A 233 7.76 5.96 -3.05
CA ARG A 233 6.84 7.08 -3.32
C ARG A 233 7.58 8.33 -3.76
N ARG A 234 8.76 8.62 -3.20
CA ARG A 234 9.63 9.73 -3.63
C ARG A 234 10.12 9.57 -5.07
N MET A 235 10.50 8.35 -5.46
CA MET A 235 10.87 8.03 -6.84
C MET A 235 9.69 8.20 -7.82
N MET A 236 8.46 7.89 -7.42
CA MET A 236 7.26 8.14 -8.24
C MET A 236 7.02 9.65 -8.47
N MET A 237 7.36 10.49 -7.49
CA MET A 237 7.21 11.95 -7.61
C MET A 237 8.18 12.59 -8.61
N GLN A 238 9.24 11.87 -9.01
CA GLN A 238 10.19 12.34 -10.01
C GLN A 238 9.61 12.39 -11.43
N SER A 239 8.67 11.51 -11.78
CA SER A 239 8.22 11.39 -13.18
C SER A 239 7.48 12.65 -13.65
N GLY A 240 7.69 13.08 -14.90
CA GLY A 240 7.07 14.29 -15.44
C GLY A 240 7.58 15.60 -14.84
N ARG A 241 8.73 15.57 -14.17
CA ARG A 241 9.50 16.76 -13.79
C ARG A 241 10.62 16.98 -14.80
N ALA A 242 10.86 18.25 -15.15
CA ALA A 242 12.03 18.64 -15.94
C ALA A 242 13.30 18.60 -15.07
N ASP A 243 13.19 18.93 -13.79
CA ASP A 243 14.29 18.86 -12.82
C ASP A 243 14.48 17.44 -12.26
N ILE A 244 15.74 16.97 -12.22
CA ILE A 244 16.09 15.65 -11.67
C ILE A 244 16.39 15.77 -10.18
N LEU A 245 15.40 15.48 -9.32
CA LEU A 245 15.58 15.37 -7.88
C LEU A 245 16.35 14.11 -7.51
N TYR A 246 16.04 12.98 -8.15
CA TYR A 246 16.63 11.68 -7.85
C TYR A 246 17.06 10.94 -9.12
N LYS A 247 18.35 10.61 -9.21
CA LYS A 247 18.93 9.87 -10.35
C LYS A 247 18.55 8.38 -10.31
N ASN A 248 18.58 7.79 -9.13
CA ASN A 248 18.25 6.38 -8.89
C ASN A 248 17.81 6.18 -7.43
N THR A 249 17.45 4.94 -7.07
CA THR A 249 16.99 4.59 -5.73
C THR A 249 18.01 4.91 -4.64
N LEU A 250 19.30 4.66 -4.88
CA LEU A 250 20.36 4.94 -3.90
C LEU A 250 20.56 6.45 -3.71
N ASP A 251 20.60 7.21 -4.80
CA ASP A 251 20.64 8.68 -4.77
C ASP A 251 19.43 9.25 -4.01
N CYS A 252 18.25 8.67 -4.20
CA CYS A 252 17.06 9.03 -3.44
C CYS A 252 17.23 8.79 -1.94
N ALA A 253 17.70 7.60 -1.54
CA ALA A 253 17.94 7.27 -0.14
C ALA A 253 18.99 8.20 0.50
N VAL A 254 20.12 8.42 -0.18
CA VAL A 254 21.20 9.30 0.31
C VAL A 254 20.70 10.74 0.45
N LYS A 255 19.97 11.26 -0.53
CA LYS A 255 19.42 12.63 -0.47
C LYS A 255 18.39 12.81 0.63
N ILE A 256 17.51 11.82 0.87
CA ILE A 256 16.58 11.86 2.01
C ILE A 256 17.37 11.91 3.32
N ALA A 257 18.35 11.01 3.49
CA ALA A 257 19.16 10.96 4.71
C ALA A 257 19.94 12.26 4.96
N LYS A 258 20.56 12.82 3.91
CA LYS A 258 21.42 14.01 4.01
C LYS A 258 20.63 15.31 4.15
N ASN A 259 19.53 15.47 3.42
CA ASN A 259 18.80 16.75 3.34
C ASN A 259 17.62 16.83 4.31
N GLU A 260 17.02 15.70 4.68
CA GLU A 260 15.83 15.66 5.55
C GLU A 260 16.06 14.93 6.89
N GLY A 261 17.16 14.18 7.01
CA GLY A 261 17.50 13.36 8.18
C GLY A 261 16.86 11.97 8.16
N SER A 262 17.36 11.06 9.00
CA SER A 262 16.91 9.66 9.09
C SER A 262 15.44 9.49 9.48
N LYS A 263 14.88 10.44 10.24
CA LYS A 263 13.44 10.44 10.61
C LYS A 263 12.53 10.64 9.39
N ALA A 264 13.03 11.22 8.30
CA ALA A 264 12.23 11.50 7.10
C ALA A 264 11.75 10.23 6.41
N PHE A 265 12.48 9.11 6.53
CA PHE A 265 12.05 7.81 6.01
C PHE A 265 10.73 7.34 6.61
N PHE A 266 10.37 7.79 7.82
CA PHE A 266 9.18 7.39 8.55
C PHE A 266 8.04 8.41 8.51
N LYS A 267 8.14 9.44 7.65
CA LYS A 267 7.04 10.40 7.44
C LYS A 267 5.77 9.67 6.97
N GLY A 268 4.70 9.79 7.75
CA GLY A 268 3.43 9.11 7.51
C GLY A 268 3.33 7.67 8.03
N ALA A 269 4.37 7.11 8.68
CA ALA A 269 4.34 5.74 9.20
C ALA A 269 3.19 5.53 10.19
N LEU A 270 2.95 6.49 11.08
CA LEU A 270 1.82 6.47 12.02
C LEU A 270 0.47 6.49 11.29
N SER A 271 0.31 7.34 10.27
CA SER A 271 -0.90 7.34 9.42
C SER A 271 -1.10 6.00 8.72
N ASN A 272 -0.02 5.35 8.26
CA ASN A 272 -0.08 4.03 7.66
C ASN A 272 -0.50 2.95 8.65
N PHE A 273 -0.08 3.05 9.91
CA PHE A 273 -0.51 2.14 10.97
C PHE A 273 -2.01 2.25 11.23
N PHE A 274 -2.54 3.47 11.42
CA PHE A 274 -3.98 3.69 11.57
C PHE A 274 -4.79 3.28 10.35
N ARG A 275 -4.26 3.52 9.14
CA ARG A 275 -4.86 3.01 7.90
C ARG A 275 -4.98 1.48 7.92
N GLY A 276 -3.96 0.77 8.41
CA GLY A 276 -3.98 -0.69 8.53
C GLY A 276 -5.07 -1.19 9.47
N ILE A 277 -5.14 -0.62 10.68
CA ILE A 277 -6.17 -0.94 11.67
C ILE A 277 -7.57 -0.66 11.09
N GLY A 278 -7.78 0.56 10.56
CA GLY A 278 -9.07 0.95 9.99
C GLY A 278 -9.51 0.02 8.86
N ALA A 279 -8.60 -0.38 7.98
CA ALA A 279 -8.95 -1.26 6.85
C ALA A 279 -9.40 -2.65 7.36
N SER A 280 -8.71 -3.19 8.35
CA SER A 280 -9.06 -4.48 8.96
C SER A 280 -10.39 -4.42 9.72
N LEU A 281 -10.66 -3.36 10.47
CA LEU A 281 -11.93 -3.18 11.17
C LEU A 281 -13.09 -3.02 10.20
N VAL A 282 -12.93 -2.24 9.12
CA VAL A 282 -13.99 -2.07 8.12
C VAL A 282 -14.28 -3.38 7.39
N LEU A 283 -13.27 -4.21 7.12
CA LEU A 283 -13.49 -5.54 6.54
C LEU A 283 -14.28 -6.45 7.48
N VAL A 284 -13.90 -6.51 8.76
CA VAL A 284 -14.63 -7.33 9.76
C VAL A 284 -16.07 -6.84 9.89
N LEU A 285 -16.29 -5.53 10.04
CA LEU A 285 -17.64 -4.97 10.14
C LEU A 285 -18.47 -5.22 8.88
N TYR A 286 -17.87 -5.13 7.69
CA TYR A 286 -18.55 -5.41 6.44
C TYR A 286 -18.97 -6.87 6.34
N ASP A 287 -18.11 -7.80 6.74
CA ASP A 287 -18.39 -9.23 6.74
C ASP A 287 -19.53 -9.58 7.73
N GLU A 288 -19.53 -8.99 8.93
CA GLU A 288 -20.62 -9.17 9.91
C GLU A 288 -21.96 -8.64 9.36
N ILE A 289 -21.95 -7.47 8.73
CA ILE A 289 -23.14 -6.90 8.08
C ILE A 289 -23.63 -7.79 6.94
N GLN A 290 -22.73 -8.33 6.11
CA GLN A 290 -23.10 -9.27 5.04
C GLN A 290 -23.74 -10.54 5.60
N GLN A 291 -23.18 -11.11 6.66
CA GLN A 291 -23.74 -12.31 7.30
C GLN A 291 -25.14 -12.06 7.87
N PHE A 292 -25.37 -10.87 8.44
CA PHE A 292 -26.68 -10.47 8.94
C PHE A 292 -27.73 -10.29 7.82
N ILE A 293 -27.34 -9.71 6.68
CA ILE A 293 -28.24 -9.43 5.55
C ILE A 293 -28.48 -10.66 4.68
N ALA A 294 -27.47 -11.53 4.50
CA ALA A 294 -27.53 -12.71 3.66
C ALA A 294 -26.82 -13.90 4.33
N PRO A 295 -27.50 -14.62 5.24
CA PRO A 295 -26.92 -15.78 5.92
C PRO A 295 -26.47 -16.84 4.92
N GLY A 296 -25.19 -17.22 4.94
CA GLY A 296 -24.64 -18.30 4.09
C GLY A 296 -23.71 -17.88 2.96
N THR A 297 -23.45 -16.57 2.74
CA THR A 297 -22.36 -16.13 1.85
C THR A 297 -21.00 -16.31 2.55
N LYS A 298 -20.04 -16.98 1.88
CA LYS A 298 -18.67 -17.13 2.40
C LYS A 298 -18.01 -15.75 2.56
N SER A 299 -17.33 -15.53 3.69
CA SER A 299 -16.54 -14.31 3.94
C SER A 299 -15.52 -14.11 2.83
N ALA A 300 -15.46 -12.89 2.29
CA ALA A 300 -14.50 -12.49 1.26
C ALA A 300 -13.04 -12.38 1.78
N GLY A 301 -12.83 -12.58 3.07
CA GLY A 301 -11.53 -12.39 3.75
C GLY A 301 -10.79 -13.66 4.15
N GLY A 302 -11.31 -14.86 3.83
CA GLY A 302 -10.77 -16.12 4.33
C GLY A 302 -9.94 -16.95 3.35
N GLU A 303 -8.77 -16.45 2.91
CA GLU A 303 -7.61 -17.27 2.45
C GLU A 303 -6.25 -16.56 2.61
#